data_AF-A0A5B3FPB8-F1
#
_entry.id   AF-A0A5B3FPB8-F1
#
_cell.length_a   1.000
_cell.length_b   1.000
_cell.length_c   1.000
_cell.angle_alpha   90.00
_cell.angle_beta   90.00
_cell.angle_gamma   90.00
#
_symmetry.space_group_name_H-M   'P 1'
#
loop_
_entity.id
_entity.type
_entity.pdbx_description
1 polymer ?
#
loop_
_entity_poly.entity_id
_entity_poly.type
_entity_poly.pdbx_seq_one_letter_code
_entity_poly.pdbx_strand_id
1 'polypeptide(L)'
;MIGFNLDFDAFVRSFVQNRDTSFAFLLGAGASITSGIPSADDCIWDWKRMIYCSSQSSIPPFIDPKSDLCKNIIQKWIDNQGGFPSIGDPNEYTFYAEKALPIEGDRVKYFEHLAQSKQPYIGYKLLCLLNKYGIVKSVWSTNFDGLVERAAQQANITPICINLNCAERIYRTESTSELLYIALHGDYKYTSLKNTSKELDSQHPIFVAALKRYFNDKNLIVIGYSGRDKSLMSALTEAFSERGSGRIYWCGYGSHISPEVESLLRTAREANRDAYYIDTDGFDKTMLSLVINCFQADIEKKKEIMSILESVPEDNNTSPFSIHITKTDKYLKSNLYPIIFPKELFQFEIEYHDGEKPWDFLREITKDQNIIAVPYKKKVYAFSTGSAINNVFGSRLKSDIERIPVSMDDIERKSSYRELFLRATLQSIAIIRGLNVDIRHNILWRSDIFRNDNGTLVHEAIECSLVFVPQQKYALLALRPTIYVENSHRVSKEKKQEYTRIYLDKMWNKAYSNKLAQWENIIFGGTRLSFEVPQNSGSGFKFLIGQNCGFSEIQYQDTTEHGYSSKSYDNKRTIYRGLQIKEPKLEFVNTFADRPFLDSNPMRGLSNHRPYDS
;
A
#
# COMPACT_ATOMS: atom_id res chain seq x y z
N MET A 1 -28.59 4.89 -12.47
CA MET A 1 -27.43 4.62 -13.36
C MET A 1 -26.68 3.44 -12.80
N ILE A 2 -26.61 2.33 -13.54
CA ILE A 2 -25.87 1.13 -13.11
C ILE A 2 -24.39 1.43 -13.29
N GLY A 3 -23.59 1.32 -12.22
CA GLY A 3 -22.15 1.59 -12.26
C GLY A 3 -21.41 0.70 -13.27
N PHE A 4 -20.20 1.11 -13.67
CA PHE A 4 -19.33 0.31 -14.53
C PHE A 4 -18.67 -0.86 -13.78
N ASN A 5 -18.64 -0.79 -12.45
CA ASN A 5 -17.89 -1.71 -11.61
C ASN A 5 -18.47 -3.13 -11.61
N LEU A 6 -17.60 -4.10 -11.82
CA LEU A 6 -17.84 -5.52 -11.60
C LEU A 6 -16.86 -6.00 -10.52
N ASP A 7 -17.41 -6.63 -9.49
CA ASP A 7 -16.62 -7.23 -8.42
C ASP A 7 -15.61 -8.26 -8.97
N PHE A 8 -14.41 -8.33 -8.39
CA PHE A 8 -13.35 -9.19 -8.88
C PHE A 8 -13.76 -10.67 -8.90
N ASP A 9 -14.45 -11.17 -7.87
CA ASP A 9 -14.90 -12.55 -7.83
C ASP A 9 -15.98 -12.82 -8.86
N ALA A 10 -16.84 -11.83 -9.13
CA ALA A 10 -17.83 -11.91 -10.20
C ALA A 10 -17.16 -11.93 -11.59
N PHE A 11 -16.09 -11.16 -11.79
CA PHE A 11 -15.27 -11.22 -12.99
C PHE A 11 -14.63 -12.59 -13.19
N VAL A 12 -14.01 -13.16 -12.15
CA VAL A 12 -13.43 -14.51 -12.22
C VAL A 12 -14.49 -15.55 -12.59
N ARG A 13 -15.67 -15.53 -11.95
CA ARG A 13 -16.78 -16.43 -12.32
C ARG A 13 -17.24 -16.22 -13.76
N SER A 14 -17.34 -14.96 -14.21
CA SER A 14 -17.68 -14.64 -15.59
C SER A 14 -16.65 -15.19 -16.57
N PHE A 15 -15.36 -15.05 -16.28
CA PHE A 15 -14.29 -15.60 -17.12
C PHE A 15 -14.38 -17.13 -17.22
N VAL A 16 -14.52 -17.81 -16.08
CA VAL A 16 -14.63 -19.29 -16.01
C VAL A 16 -15.86 -19.79 -16.76
N GLN A 17 -17.00 -19.12 -16.61
CA GLN A 17 -18.25 -19.50 -17.28
C GLN A 17 -18.17 -19.38 -18.80
N ASN A 18 -17.33 -18.47 -19.31
CA ASN A 18 -17.16 -18.21 -20.75
C ASN A 18 -15.82 -18.75 -21.27
N ARG A 19 -15.17 -19.69 -20.59
CA ARG A 19 -13.85 -20.23 -20.97
C ARG A 19 -13.84 -20.98 -22.32
N ASP A 20 -15.01 -21.33 -22.82
CA ASP A 20 -15.28 -21.89 -24.15
C ASP A 20 -15.39 -20.82 -25.25
N THR A 21 -15.34 -19.54 -24.86
CA THR A 21 -15.23 -18.39 -25.77
C THR A 21 -13.78 -17.89 -25.87
N SER A 22 -13.52 -17.07 -26.89
CA SER A 22 -12.17 -16.55 -27.16
C SER A 22 -11.89 -15.26 -26.39
N PHE A 23 -10.77 -15.25 -25.66
CA PHE A 23 -10.24 -14.08 -24.96
C PHE A 23 -8.99 -13.51 -25.64
N ALA A 24 -8.85 -12.21 -25.55
CA ALA A 24 -7.65 -11.48 -25.89
C ALA A 24 -7.26 -10.56 -24.73
N PHE A 25 -5.95 -10.41 -24.52
CA PHE A 25 -5.41 -9.55 -23.47
C PHE A 25 -4.78 -8.31 -24.09
N LEU A 26 -5.02 -7.13 -23.50
CA LEU A 26 -4.24 -5.92 -23.75
C LEU A 26 -3.38 -5.63 -22.52
N LEU A 27 -2.06 -5.74 -22.66
CA LEU A 27 -1.09 -5.57 -21.59
C LEU A 27 -0.39 -4.21 -21.71
N GLY A 28 -0.48 -3.41 -20.65
CA GLY A 28 0.31 -2.20 -20.47
C GLY A 28 1.52 -2.39 -19.55
N ALA A 29 2.27 -1.31 -19.31
CA ALA A 29 3.53 -1.35 -18.56
C ALA A 29 3.37 -1.89 -17.12
N GLY A 30 2.17 -1.76 -16.54
CA GLY A 30 1.84 -2.32 -15.23
C GLY A 30 1.92 -3.85 -15.15
N ALA A 31 1.80 -4.56 -16.27
CA ALA A 31 1.96 -6.02 -16.31
C ALA A 31 3.42 -6.46 -16.12
N SER A 32 4.39 -5.58 -16.40
CA SER A 32 5.82 -5.90 -16.39
C SER A 32 6.52 -5.54 -15.08
N ILE A 33 5.82 -4.91 -14.12
CA ILE A 33 6.41 -4.38 -12.87
C ILE A 33 7.11 -5.47 -12.05
N THR A 34 6.46 -6.60 -11.84
CA THR A 34 6.99 -7.74 -11.08
C THR A 34 8.10 -8.48 -11.83
N SER A 35 8.18 -8.32 -13.15
CA SER A 35 9.32 -8.76 -13.97
C SER A 35 10.51 -7.80 -13.88
N GLY A 36 10.42 -6.77 -13.02
CA GLY A 36 11.49 -5.82 -12.72
C GLY A 36 11.62 -4.70 -13.75
N ILE A 37 10.57 -4.42 -14.53
CA ILE A 37 10.50 -3.32 -15.50
C ILE A 37 9.76 -2.15 -14.86
N PRO A 38 10.29 -0.92 -14.94
CA PRO A 38 9.64 0.25 -14.35
C PRO A 38 8.28 0.56 -15.00
N SER A 39 7.38 1.14 -14.22
CA SER A 39 6.12 1.68 -14.75
C SER A 39 6.36 2.96 -15.57
N ALA A 40 5.34 3.41 -16.32
CA ALA A 40 5.42 4.69 -17.04
C ALA A 40 5.70 5.88 -16.10
N ASP A 41 5.13 5.87 -14.89
CA ASP A 41 5.38 6.90 -13.88
C ASP A 41 6.81 6.82 -13.33
N ASP A 42 7.36 5.62 -13.16
CA ASP A 42 8.76 5.45 -12.76
C ASP A 42 9.72 5.99 -13.83
N CYS A 43 9.42 5.76 -15.12
CA CYS A 43 10.20 6.32 -16.24
C CYS A 43 10.18 7.86 -16.23
N ILE A 44 9.02 8.49 -15.99
CA ILE A 44 8.91 9.94 -15.85
C ILE A 44 9.88 10.45 -14.77
N TRP A 45 9.89 9.80 -13.61
CA TRP A 45 10.77 10.20 -12.51
C TRP A 45 12.25 9.96 -12.81
N ASP A 46 12.59 8.92 -13.55
CA ASP A 46 13.95 8.67 -14.00
C ASP A 46 14.41 9.73 -15.02
N TRP A 47 13.58 10.11 -16.00
CA TRP A 47 13.89 11.20 -16.93
C TRP A 47 14.02 12.56 -16.23
N LYS A 48 13.11 12.87 -15.30
CA LYS A 48 13.21 14.06 -14.44
C LYS A 48 14.54 14.07 -13.67
N ARG A 49 14.95 12.92 -13.13
CA ARG A 49 16.25 12.74 -12.46
C ARG A 49 17.41 12.95 -13.43
N MET A 50 17.37 12.42 -14.64
CA MET A 50 18.43 12.61 -15.65
C MET A 50 18.62 14.10 -15.98
N ILE A 51 17.53 14.81 -16.23
CA ILE A 51 17.54 16.25 -16.49
C ILE A 51 18.14 17.00 -15.31
N TYR A 52 17.64 16.75 -14.09
CA TYR A 52 18.14 17.36 -12.86
C TYR A 52 19.65 17.13 -12.67
N CYS A 53 20.10 15.88 -12.73
CA CYS A 53 21.51 15.52 -12.54
C CYS A 53 22.42 16.16 -13.59
N SER A 54 21.99 16.21 -14.85
CA SER A 54 22.78 16.80 -15.94
C SER A 54 22.97 18.32 -15.83
N SER A 55 22.07 18.99 -15.09
CA SER A 55 22.08 20.45 -14.91
C SER A 55 22.90 20.93 -13.70
N GLN A 56 23.34 20.02 -12.83
CA GLN A 56 23.93 20.34 -11.54
C GLN A 56 25.45 20.18 -11.56
N SER A 57 26.19 21.19 -11.07
CA SER A 57 27.67 21.19 -11.04
C SER A 57 28.27 20.17 -10.05
N SER A 58 27.51 19.76 -9.02
CA SER A 58 27.87 18.73 -8.05
C SER A 58 26.69 17.79 -7.78
N ILE A 59 26.81 16.55 -8.24
CA ILE A 59 25.73 15.55 -8.12
C ILE A 59 25.72 15.01 -6.68
N PRO A 60 24.60 15.09 -5.94
CA PRO A 60 24.46 14.41 -4.65
C PRO A 60 24.69 12.91 -4.81
N PRO A 61 25.48 12.25 -3.93
CA PRO A 61 25.91 10.86 -4.11
C PRO A 61 24.79 9.81 -4.04
N PHE A 62 23.55 10.21 -3.73
CA PHE A 62 22.39 9.31 -3.73
C PHE A 62 21.11 10.05 -4.13
N ILE A 63 20.68 9.89 -5.39
CA ILE A 63 19.35 10.29 -5.87
C ILE A 63 18.64 9.04 -6.33
N ASP A 64 17.77 8.51 -5.48
CA ASP A 64 16.87 7.40 -5.82
C ASP A 64 15.55 7.97 -6.34
N PRO A 65 15.21 7.78 -7.64
CA PRO A 65 13.96 8.29 -8.21
C PRO A 65 12.72 7.61 -7.63
N LYS A 66 12.85 6.54 -6.84
CA LYS A 66 11.74 5.91 -6.11
C LYS A 66 11.47 6.54 -4.74
N SER A 67 12.38 7.37 -4.22
CA SER A 67 12.23 8.07 -2.94
C SER A 67 11.38 9.33 -3.08
N ASP A 68 10.29 9.45 -2.31
CA ASP A 68 9.43 10.64 -2.30
C ASP A 68 10.20 11.93 -1.97
N LEU A 69 11.26 11.85 -1.16
CA LEU A 69 12.12 12.99 -0.87
C LEU A 69 12.87 13.45 -2.14
N CYS A 70 13.50 12.52 -2.85
CA CYS A 70 14.23 12.82 -4.09
C CYS A 70 13.26 13.34 -5.16
N LYS A 71 12.08 12.74 -5.29
CA LYS A 71 11.00 13.22 -6.15
C LYS A 71 10.63 14.68 -5.83
N ASN A 72 10.45 15.01 -4.55
CA ASN A 72 10.15 16.39 -4.13
C ASN A 72 11.28 17.38 -4.42
N ILE A 73 12.55 16.98 -4.25
CA ILE A 73 13.71 17.83 -4.56
C ILE A 73 13.77 18.11 -6.07
N ILE A 74 13.68 17.05 -6.88
CA ILE A 74 13.70 17.13 -8.34
C ILE A 74 12.52 18.00 -8.82
N GLN A 75 11.32 17.75 -8.30
CA GLN A 75 10.12 18.50 -8.71
C GLN A 75 10.24 19.98 -8.35
N LYS A 76 10.68 20.33 -7.15
CA LYS A 76 10.91 21.74 -6.77
C LYS A 76 11.92 22.43 -7.68
N TRP A 77 12.98 21.72 -8.07
CA TRP A 77 13.94 22.28 -9.01
C TRP A 77 13.32 22.50 -10.39
N ILE A 78 12.60 21.50 -10.91
CA ILE A 78 11.87 21.58 -12.19
C ILE A 78 10.90 22.77 -12.21
N ASP A 79 10.09 22.89 -11.16
CA ASP A 79 9.09 23.96 -11.03
C ASP A 79 9.75 25.35 -11.03
N ASN A 80 10.97 25.47 -10.50
CA ASN A 80 11.74 26.72 -10.47
C ASN A 80 12.43 27.06 -11.79
N GLN A 81 12.64 26.11 -12.71
CA GLN A 81 13.28 26.40 -14.01
C GLN A 81 12.33 27.09 -15.00
N GLY A 82 11.02 26.86 -14.87
CA GLY A 82 10.02 27.32 -15.85
C GLY A 82 10.06 26.54 -17.18
N GLY A 83 8.91 26.43 -17.85
CA GLY A 83 8.80 25.75 -19.16
C GLY A 83 8.70 24.22 -19.12
N PHE A 84 8.62 23.63 -17.92
CA PHE A 84 8.32 22.21 -17.72
C PHE A 84 6.83 22.01 -17.36
N PRO A 85 6.21 20.89 -17.76
CA PRO A 85 4.84 20.58 -17.39
C PRO A 85 4.69 20.37 -15.88
N SER A 86 3.52 20.75 -15.35
CA SER A 86 3.18 20.57 -13.94
C SER A 86 3.06 19.09 -13.57
N ILE A 87 3.27 18.78 -12.29
CA ILE A 87 3.09 17.41 -11.78
C ILE A 87 1.67 16.90 -12.06
N GLY A 88 1.56 15.70 -12.66
CA GLY A 88 0.30 15.10 -13.06
C GLY A 88 -0.26 15.60 -14.40
N ASP A 89 0.47 16.44 -15.15
CA ASP A 89 0.06 16.84 -16.49
C ASP A 89 0.05 15.61 -17.43
N PRO A 90 -1.02 15.41 -18.25
CA PRO A 90 -1.08 14.29 -19.18
C PRO A 90 0.10 14.20 -20.16
N ASN A 91 0.79 15.32 -20.42
CA ASN A 91 1.91 15.40 -21.35
C ASN A 91 3.26 15.15 -20.67
N GLU A 92 3.33 14.93 -19.35
CA GLU A 92 4.61 14.70 -18.64
C GLU A 92 5.43 13.59 -19.30
N TYR A 93 4.78 12.47 -19.65
CA TYR A 93 5.46 11.32 -20.25
C TYR A 93 6.21 11.70 -21.54
N THR A 94 5.49 12.26 -22.52
CA THR A 94 6.05 12.65 -23.82
C THR A 94 7.09 13.75 -23.65
N PHE A 95 6.77 14.78 -22.86
CA PHE A 95 7.65 15.92 -22.66
C PHE A 95 8.99 15.52 -22.03
N TYR A 96 8.96 14.77 -20.91
CA TYR A 96 10.18 14.40 -20.21
C TYR A 96 11.01 13.37 -20.98
N ALA A 97 10.37 12.46 -21.72
CA ALA A 97 11.08 11.53 -22.60
C ALA A 97 11.90 12.28 -23.67
N GLU A 98 11.28 13.25 -24.36
CA GLU A 98 11.96 14.06 -25.39
C GLU A 98 13.01 15.00 -24.79
N LYS A 99 12.72 15.58 -23.62
CA LYS A 99 13.63 16.53 -22.98
C LYS A 99 14.87 15.85 -22.39
N ALA A 100 14.71 14.67 -21.79
CA ALA A 100 15.82 13.91 -21.21
C ALA A 100 16.65 13.19 -22.28
N LEU A 101 15.99 12.70 -23.33
CA LEU A 101 16.60 11.94 -24.43
C LEU A 101 16.12 12.49 -25.78
N PRO A 102 16.71 13.59 -26.26
CA PRO A 102 16.27 14.24 -27.51
C PRO A 102 16.47 13.36 -28.75
N ILE A 103 17.53 12.55 -28.75
CA ILE A 103 17.86 11.64 -29.85
C ILE A 103 17.00 10.39 -29.75
N GLU A 104 16.30 10.08 -30.84
CA GLU A 104 15.39 8.94 -30.92
C GLU A 104 16.05 7.58 -30.65
N GLY A 105 17.23 7.34 -31.24
CA GLY A 105 17.99 6.13 -31.00
C GLY A 105 18.34 5.91 -29.53
N ASP A 106 18.48 6.99 -28.74
CA ASP A 106 18.80 6.89 -27.31
C ASP A 106 17.57 6.52 -26.47
N ARG A 107 16.37 6.97 -26.87
CA ARG A 107 15.10 6.52 -26.26
C ARG A 107 14.88 5.03 -26.51
N VAL A 108 15.18 4.55 -27.71
CA VAL A 108 15.11 3.11 -28.03
C VAL A 108 16.07 2.33 -27.15
N LYS A 109 17.33 2.76 -27.10
CA LYS A 109 18.33 2.16 -26.21
C LYS A 109 17.89 2.18 -24.76
N TYR A 110 17.30 3.26 -24.26
CA TYR A 110 16.81 3.36 -22.88
C TYR A 110 15.86 2.20 -22.54
N PHE A 111 14.84 1.95 -23.36
CA PHE A 111 13.91 0.84 -23.13
C PHE A 111 14.56 -0.53 -23.33
N GLU A 112 15.49 -0.68 -24.27
CA GLU A 112 16.27 -1.91 -24.43
C GLU A 112 17.09 -2.23 -23.18
N HIS A 113 17.73 -1.23 -22.57
CA HIS A 113 18.49 -1.39 -21.31
C HIS A 113 17.58 -1.76 -20.14
N LEU A 114 16.39 -1.17 -20.05
CA LEU A 114 15.41 -1.51 -19.01
C LEU A 114 14.93 -2.97 -19.12
N ALA A 115 14.77 -3.47 -20.35
CA ALA A 115 14.33 -4.83 -20.64
C ALA A 115 15.47 -5.87 -20.63
N GLN A 116 16.73 -5.41 -20.58
CA GLN A 116 17.91 -6.27 -20.63
C GLN A 116 17.96 -7.19 -19.40
N SER A 117 18.21 -8.49 -19.65
CA SER A 117 18.30 -9.53 -18.62
C SER A 117 17.04 -9.72 -17.75
N LYS A 118 15.90 -9.13 -18.14
CA LYS A 118 14.60 -9.32 -17.47
C LYS A 118 13.92 -10.58 -17.98
N GLN A 119 13.34 -11.35 -17.07
CA GLN A 119 12.64 -12.59 -17.36
C GLN A 119 11.14 -12.43 -17.10
N PRO A 120 10.27 -13.07 -17.90
CA PRO A 120 8.85 -13.03 -17.68
C PRO A 120 8.50 -13.69 -16.34
N TYR A 121 7.76 -12.95 -15.51
CA TYR A 121 7.28 -13.46 -14.22
C TYR A 121 6.01 -14.31 -14.37
N ILE A 122 5.41 -14.69 -13.24
CA ILE A 122 4.36 -15.72 -13.16
C ILE A 122 3.16 -15.42 -14.08
N GLY A 123 2.67 -14.18 -14.16
CA GLY A 123 1.50 -13.82 -14.94
C GLY A 123 1.66 -14.11 -16.43
N TYR A 124 2.85 -13.89 -17.00
CA TYR A 124 3.14 -14.19 -18.41
C TYR A 124 3.18 -15.71 -18.68
N LYS A 125 3.73 -16.49 -17.74
CA LYS A 125 3.73 -17.96 -17.85
C LYS A 125 2.32 -18.51 -17.80
N LEU A 126 1.49 -17.99 -16.90
CA LEU A 126 0.07 -18.33 -16.77
C LEU A 126 -0.77 -17.89 -17.98
N LEU A 127 -0.43 -16.76 -18.60
CA LEU A 127 -1.03 -16.30 -19.86
C LEU A 127 -0.76 -17.29 -21.00
N CYS A 128 0.48 -17.76 -21.11
CA CYS A 128 0.86 -18.79 -22.09
C CYS A 128 0.13 -20.10 -21.82
N LEU A 129 -0.08 -20.46 -20.55
CA LEU A 129 -0.86 -21.64 -20.17
C LEU A 129 -2.33 -21.54 -20.64
N LEU A 130 -2.96 -20.37 -20.49
CA LEU A 130 -4.32 -20.14 -21.01
C LEU A 130 -4.37 -20.20 -22.54
N ASN A 131 -3.32 -19.74 -23.24
CA ASN A 131 -3.22 -19.87 -24.70
C ASN A 131 -3.05 -21.33 -25.13
N LYS A 132 -2.17 -22.10 -24.46
CA LYS A 132 -2.00 -23.55 -24.67
C LYS A 132 -3.33 -24.30 -24.57
N TYR A 133 -4.22 -23.87 -23.67
CA TYR A 133 -5.56 -24.45 -23.51
C TYR A 133 -6.65 -23.83 -24.38
N GLY A 134 -6.28 -22.97 -25.34
CA GLY A 134 -7.18 -22.42 -26.34
C GLY A 134 -8.11 -21.30 -25.85
N ILE A 135 -7.93 -20.82 -24.60
CA ILE A 135 -8.77 -19.77 -24.00
C ILE A 135 -8.30 -18.39 -24.49
N VAL A 136 -6.98 -18.15 -24.46
CA VAL A 136 -6.38 -16.89 -24.93
C VAL A 136 -5.92 -17.04 -26.36
N LYS A 137 -6.41 -16.19 -27.27
CA LYS A 137 -6.11 -16.24 -28.71
C LYS A 137 -5.04 -15.24 -29.12
N SER A 138 -5.00 -14.09 -28.47
CA SER A 138 -4.05 -13.03 -28.81
C SER A 138 -3.68 -12.18 -27.60
N VAL A 139 -2.46 -11.67 -27.62
CA VAL A 139 -1.95 -10.70 -26.66
C VAL A 139 -1.57 -9.44 -27.42
N TRP A 140 -2.19 -8.34 -27.05
CA TRP A 140 -1.96 -7.00 -27.54
C TRP A 140 -1.12 -6.29 -26.48
N SER A 141 -0.05 -5.59 -26.84
CA SER A 141 0.75 -4.91 -25.83
C SER A 141 1.36 -3.61 -26.31
N THR A 142 1.31 -2.60 -25.44
CA THR A 142 2.00 -1.32 -25.62
C THR A 142 3.45 -1.37 -25.11
N ASN A 143 3.91 -2.52 -24.61
CA ASN A 143 5.21 -2.64 -23.94
C ASN A 143 6.34 -2.92 -24.93
N PHE A 144 7.55 -2.49 -24.57
CA PHE A 144 8.77 -2.61 -25.37
C PHE A 144 9.71 -3.74 -24.88
N ASP A 145 9.23 -4.58 -23.98
CA ASP A 145 10.09 -5.48 -23.19
C ASP A 145 10.31 -6.88 -23.77
N GLY A 146 9.46 -7.30 -24.72
CA GLY A 146 9.49 -8.63 -25.32
C GLY A 146 9.18 -9.77 -24.34
N LEU A 147 8.61 -9.49 -23.16
CA LEU A 147 8.36 -10.50 -22.13
C LEU A 147 7.31 -11.52 -22.57
N VAL A 148 6.29 -11.10 -23.33
CA VAL A 148 5.28 -12.01 -23.90
C VAL A 148 5.92 -13.03 -24.84
N GLU A 149 6.80 -12.58 -25.73
CA GLU A 149 7.48 -13.44 -26.71
C GLU A 149 8.43 -14.42 -26.01
N ARG A 150 9.20 -13.94 -25.03
CA ARG A 150 10.08 -14.80 -24.20
C ARG A 150 9.27 -15.84 -23.44
N ALA A 151 8.12 -15.47 -22.86
CA ALA A 151 7.26 -16.39 -22.14
C ALA A 151 6.67 -17.47 -23.06
N ALA A 152 6.21 -17.07 -24.26
CA ALA A 152 5.71 -18.00 -25.27
C ALA A 152 6.79 -19.01 -25.68
N GLN A 153 8.00 -18.53 -25.97
CA GLN A 153 9.15 -19.38 -26.30
C GLN A 153 9.49 -20.36 -25.17
N GLN A 154 9.54 -19.90 -23.92
CA GLN A 154 9.76 -20.75 -22.74
C GLN A 154 8.67 -21.81 -22.55
N ALA A 155 7.44 -21.51 -23.00
CA ALA A 155 6.31 -22.43 -22.98
C ALA A 155 6.22 -23.34 -24.23
N ASN A 156 7.22 -23.31 -25.12
CA ASN A 156 7.21 -23.99 -26.43
C ASN A 156 6.05 -23.59 -27.35
N ILE A 157 5.58 -22.34 -27.22
CA ILE A 157 4.56 -21.72 -28.07
C ILE A 157 5.29 -20.80 -29.06
N THR A 158 4.89 -20.84 -30.34
CA THR A 158 5.50 -19.97 -31.36
C THR A 158 4.83 -18.59 -31.34
N PRO A 159 5.50 -17.51 -30.89
CA PRO A 159 4.91 -16.17 -30.97
C PRO A 159 4.91 -15.67 -32.42
N ILE A 160 3.74 -15.24 -32.88
CA ILE A 160 3.57 -14.56 -34.16
C ILE A 160 3.47 -13.07 -33.89
N CYS A 161 4.61 -12.39 -34.01
CA CYS A 161 4.70 -10.95 -33.83
C CYS A 161 4.05 -10.22 -35.01
N ILE A 162 3.04 -9.40 -34.71
CA ILE A 162 2.30 -8.54 -35.62
C ILE A 162 2.52 -7.11 -35.18
N ASN A 163 3.03 -6.28 -36.09
CA ASN A 163 3.19 -4.84 -35.92
C ASN A 163 2.50 -4.11 -37.08
N LEU A 164 2.53 -2.78 -37.07
CA LEU A 164 1.92 -1.94 -38.11
C LEU A 164 2.40 -2.31 -39.53
N ASN A 165 3.67 -2.68 -39.70
CA ASN A 165 4.24 -3.06 -41.00
C ASN A 165 3.73 -4.41 -41.54
N CYS A 166 3.10 -5.23 -40.70
CA CYS A 166 2.56 -6.53 -41.09
C CYS A 166 1.15 -6.79 -40.53
N ALA A 167 0.36 -5.72 -40.37
CA ALA A 167 -0.97 -5.75 -39.75
C ALA A 167 -1.92 -6.79 -40.37
N GLU A 168 -1.83 -7.04 -41.67
CA GLU A 168 -2.61 -8.06 -42.41
C GLU A 168 -2.43 -9.49 -41.84
N ARG A 169 -1.32 -9.77 -41.14
CA ARG A 169 -1.08 -11.07 -40.48
C ARG A 169 -2.07 -11.36 -39.35
N ILE A 170 -2.87 -10.39 -38.92
CA ILE A 170 -3.97 -10.61 -37.97
C ILE A 170 -5.07 -11.50 -38.54
N TYR A 171 -5.14 -11.64 -39.86
CA TYR A 171 -6.14 -12.45 -40.56
C TYR A 171 -5.76 -13.92 -40.74
N ARG A 172 -4.70 -14.38 -40.06
CA ARG A 172 -4.28 -15.77 -40.07
C ARG A 172 -5.27 -16.68 -39.34
N THR A 173 -5.26 -17.95 -39.72
CA THR A 173 -6.01 -19.00 -39.02
C THR A 173 -5.46 -19.18 -37.61
N GLU A 174 -6.35 -19.34 -36.63
CA GLU A 174 -5.96 -19.61 -35.24
C GLU A 174 -5.27 -20.98 -35.13
N SER A 175 -4.20 -21.06 -34.34
CA SER A 175 -3.52 -22.29 -33.97
C SER A 175 -3.28 -22.34 -32.47
N THR A 176 -3.39 -23.51 -31.86
CA THR A 176 -3.08 -23.73 -30.43
C THR A 176 -1.57 -23.81 -30.16
N SER A 177 -0.74 -23.92 -31.21
CA SER A 177 0.73 -23.90 -31.10
C SER A 177 1.32 -22.51 -31.36
N GLU A 178 0.48 -21.53 -31.70
CA GLU A 178 0.89 -20.16 -32.00
C GLU A 178 0.22 -19.18 -31.03
N LEU A 179 0.96 -18.17 -30.61
CA LEU A 179 0.42 -17.03 -29.87
C LEU A 179 0.47 -15.78 -30.77
N LEU A 180 -0.68 -15.23 -31.13
CA LEU A 180 -0.72 -13.95 -31.83
C LEU A 180 -0.30 -12.84 -30.86
N TYR A 181 0.86 -12.24 -31.09
CA TYR A 181 1.37 -11.12 -30.32
C TYR A 181 1.28 -9.85 -31.16
N ILE A 182 0.32 -8.98 -30.84
CA ILE A 182 0.13 -7.70 -31.51
C ILE A 182 0.87 -6.64 -30.71
N ALA A 183 1.99 -6.18 -31.27
CA ALA A 183 2.79 -5.16 -30.67
C ALA A 183 2.20 -3.79 -31.04
N LEU A 184 1.44 -3.23 -30.09
CA LEU A 184 0.71 -1.97 -30.18
C LEU A 184 1.53 -0.76 -29.79
N HIS A 185 2.82 -0.94 -29.49
CA HIS A 185 3.69 0.19 -29.25
C HIS A 185 3.47 1.18 -30.40
N GLY A 186 2.92 2.33 -30.05
CA GLY A 186 2.80 3.43 -30.99
C GLY A 186 4.17 3.65 -31.60
N ASP A 187 4.17 4.06 -32.85
CA ASP A 187 5.33 4.52 -33.63
C ASP A 187 6.07 5.73 -33.00
N TYR A 188 6.12 5.87 -31.67
CA TYR A 188 7.07 6.70 -30.96
C TYR A 188 8.53 6.24 -31.16
N LYS A 189 8.73 5.08 -31.80
CA LYS A 189 10.04 4.62 -32.22
C LYS A 189 10.59 5.42 -33.41
N TYR A 190 9.75 6.13 -34.19
CA TYR A 190 10.19 6.81 -35.40
C TYR A 190 9.45 8.14 -35.69
N THR A 191 10.17 9.23 -35.47
CA THR A 191 10.20 10.49 -36.22
C THR A 191 9.38 11.70 -35.74
N SER A 192 10.11 12.81 -35.59
CA SER A 192 9.65 14.21 -35.74
C SER A 192 9.32 14.61 -37.19
N LEU A 193 9.18 13.66 -38.11
CA LEU A 193 8.63 13.85 -39.47
C LEU A 193 7.16 13.41 -39.50
N LYS A 194 6.31 14.14 -38.77
CA LYS A 194 4.84 14.10 -38.96
C LYS A 194 4.30 15.48 -39.35
N ASN A 195 5.08 16.21 -40.17
CA ASN A 195 4.68 17.47 -40.83
C ASN A 195 4.46 17.32 -42.34
N THR A 196 4.21 16.11 -42.85
CA THR A 196 3.48 15.96 -44.12
C THR A 196 2.24 15.12 -43.87
N SER A 197 1.10 15.81 -43.92
CA SER A 197 -0.26 15.37 -43.63
C SER A 197 -0.84 14.31 -44.59
N LYS A 198 -0.01 13.59 -45.36
CA LYS A 198 -0.48 12.67 -46.41
C LYS A 198 -0.29 11.18 -46.13
N GLU A 199 0.65 10.78 -45.28
CA GLU A 199 0.89 9.34 -44.99
C GLU A 199 0.18 8.85 -43.71
N LEU A 200 -0.23 9.76 -42.82
CA LEU A 200 -0.89 9.40 -41.56
C LEU A 200 -2.35 8.92 -41.74
N ASP A 201 -3.02 9.36 -42.81
CA ASP A 201 -4.45 9.09 -43.04
C ASP A 201 -4.72 7.66 -43.53
N SER A 202 -3.73 6.92 -44.03
CA SER A 202 -3.97 5.63 -44.72
C SER A 202 -3.78 4.38 -43.86
N GLN A 203 -2.97 4.42 -42.79
CA GLN A 203 -2.66 3.23 -41.98
C GLN A 203 -3.48 3.10 -40.68
N HIS A 204 -3.89 4.22 -40.06
CA HIS A 204 -4.78 4.23 -38.90
C HIS A 204 -6.15 3.54 -39.18
N PRO A 205 -6.77 3.69 -40.36
CA PRO A 205 -8.05 3.03 -40.67
C PRO A 205 -7.95 1.51 -40.73
N ILE A 206 -6.86 0.95 -41.26
CA ILE A 206 -6.67 -0.51 -41.39
C ILE A 206 -6.59 -1.15 -40.00
N PHE A 207 -5.82 -0.54 -39.11
CA PHE A 207 -5.67 -1.00 -37.74
C PHE A 207 -6.98 -0.92 -36.95
N VAL A 208 -7.70 0.19 -37.05
CA VAL A 208 -9.02 0.34 -36.41
C VAL A 208 -10.03 -0.65 -36.98
N ALA A 209 -10.04 -0.87 -38.30
CA ALA A 209 -10.90 -1.88 -38.92
C ALA A 209 -10.57 -3.29 -38.43
N ALA A 210 -9.29 -3.62 -38.26
CA ALA A 210 -8.84 -4.88 -37.71
C ALA A 210 -9.29 -5.05 -36.25
N LEU A 211 -9.15 -4.02 -35.40
CA LEU A 211 -9.67 -4.00 -34.02
C LEU A 211 -11.19 -4.22 -33.98
N LYS A 212 -11.95 -3.44 -34.76
CA LYS A 212 -13.41 -3.55 -34.89
C LYS A 212 -13.83 -4.97 -35.21
N ARG A 213 -13.20 -5.57 -36.24
CA ARG A 213 -13.49 -6.93 -36.67
C ARG A 213 -13.12 -7.95 -35.61
N TYR A 214 -11.91 -7.85 -35.07
CA TYR A 214 -11.35 -8.85 -34.16
C TYR A 214 -12.10 -8.90 -32.84
N PHE A 215 -12.43 -7.73 -32.29
CA PHE A 215 -13.17 -7.60 -31.04
C PHE A 215 -14.68 -7.62 -31.24
N ASN A 216 -15.22 -7.84 -32.45
CA ASN A 216 -16.66 -7.96 -32.63
C ASN A 216 -17.23 -9.13 -31.82
N ASP A 217 -16.52 -10.26 -31.79
CA ASP A 217 -16.92 -11.50 -31.14
C ASP A 217 -16.01 -11.94 -29.97
N LYS A 218 -14.81 -11.38 -29.86
CA LYS A 218 -13.82 -11.76 -28.83
C LYS A 218 -13.89 -10.86 -27.60
N ASN A 219 -13.72 -11.47 -26.43
CA ASN A 219 -13.67 -10.75 -25.17
C ASN A 219 -12.28 -10.12 -24.99
N LEU A 220 -12.23 -8.84 -24.62
CA LEU A 220 -11.01 -8.12 -24.33
C LEU A 220 -10.83 -7.95 -22.82
N ILE A 221 -9.68 -8.37 -22.30
CA ILE A 221 -9.23 -8.06 -20.94
C ILE A 221 -8.07 -7.07 -21.04
N VAL A 222 -8.28 -5.86 -20.56
CA VAL A 222 -7.24 -4.82 -20.49
C VAL A 222 -6.65 -4.83 -19.08
N ILE A 223 -5.33 -5.00 -18.94
CA ILE A 223 -4.68 -5.04 -17.62
C ILE A 223 -3.28 -4.41 -17.66
N GLY A 224 -2.94 -3.68 -16.59
CA GLY A 224 -1.66 -2.97 -16.50
C GLY A 224 -1.53 -1.76 -17.44
N TYR A 225 -2.62 -1.36 -18.12
CA TYR A 225 -2.67 -0.21 -18.99
C TYR A 225 -3.54 0.90 -18.38
N SER A 226 -3.02 2.12 -18.34
CA SER A 226 -3.66 3.27 -17.66
C SER A 226 -4.61 4.07 -18.53
N GLY A 227 -4.69 3.79 -19.84
CA GLY A 227 -5.55 4.56 -20.76
C GLY A 227 -4.99 5.91 -21.20
N ARG A 228 -3.69 6.18 -20.98
CA ARG A 228 -3.09 7.50 -21.27
C ARG A 228 -2.86 7.80 -22.76
N ASP A 229 -2.73 6.79 -23.61
CA ASP A 229 -2.53 7.01 -25.06
C ASP A 229 -3.87 7.34 -25.74
N LYS A 230 -3.99 8.58 -26.22
CA LYS A 230 -5.21 9.08 -26.88
C LYS A 230 -5.52 8.36 -28.20
N SER A 231 -4.51 7.98 -28.98
CA SER A 231 -4.71 7.31 -30.27
C SER A 231 -5.25 5.90 -30.04
N LEU A 232 -4.64 5.14 -29.12
CA LEU A 232 -5.12 3.81 -28.77
C LEU A 232 -6.51 3.85 -28.11
N MET A 233 -6.76 4.81 -27.21
CA MET A 233 -8.08 4.96 -26.59
C MET A 233 -9.15 5.35 -27.62
N SER A 234 -8.83 6.20 -28.59
CA SER A 234 -9.74 6.52 -29.70
C SER A 234 -10.02 5.27 -30.55
N ALA A 235 -8.99 4.50 -30.91
CA ALA A 235 -9.13 3.29 -31.69
C ALA A 235 -9.97 2.21 -30.97
N LEU A 236 -9.76 2.02 -29.66
CA LEU A 236 -10.59 1.14 -28.83
C LEU A 236 -12.03 1.66 -28.73
N THR A 237 -12.23 2.96 -28.55
CA THR A 237 -13.57 3.54 -28.45
C THR A 237 -14.34 3.33 -29.76
N GLU A 238 -13.66 3.52 -30.89
CA GLU A 238 -14.25 3.22 -32.19
C GLU A 238 -14.48 1.72 -32.41
N ALA A 239 -13.58 0.85 -31.93
CA ALA A 239 -13.75 -0.60 -32.02
C ALA A 239 -14.96 -1.15 -31.25
N PHE A 240 -15.34 -0.46 -30.18
CA PHE A 240 -16.46 -0.84 -29.31
C PHE A 240 -17.72 0.02 -29.51
N SER A 241 -17.75 0.95 -30.46
CA SER A 241 -18.91 1.82 -30.73
C SER A 241 -20.02 1.17 -31.57
N GLU A 242 -19.74 -0.01 -32.15
CA GLU A 242 -20.69 -0.78 -32.96
C GLU A 242 -21.15 -2.04 -32.20
N ARG A 243 -22.36 -2.52 -32.50
CA ARG A 243 -22.93 -3.71 -31.85
C ARG A 243 -22.06 -4.94 -32.10
N GLY A 244 -21.77 -5.70 -31.03
CA GLY A 244 -20.99 -6.94 -31.07
C GLY A 244 -21.21 -7.76 -29.80
N SER A 245 -20.81 -9.03 -29.83
CA SER A 245 -20.88 -9.92 -28.66
C SER A 245 -19.63 -9.88 -27.79
N GLY A 246 -18.51 -9.36 -28.31
CA GLY A 246 -17.26 -9.23 -27.57
C GLY A 246 -17.38 -8.26 -26.39
N ARG A 247 -17.07 -8.74 -25.18
CA ARG A 247 -17.10 -7.94 -23.95
C ARG A 247 -15.79 -7.21 -23.73
N ILE A 248 -15.82 -6.10 -23.00
CA ILE A 248 -14.61 -5.45 -22.48
C ILE A 248 -14.56 -5.49 -20.96
N TYR A 249 -13.48 -6.05 -20.44
CA TYR A 249 -13.12 -6.08 -19.03
C TYR A 249 -11.90 -5.19 -18.83
N TRP A 250 -12.08 -4.04 -18.19
CA TRP A 250 -10.99 -3.14 -17.86
C TRP A 250 -10.51 -3.38 -16.43
N CYS A 251 -9.40 -4.09 -16.27
CA CYS A 251 -8.75 -4.35 -15.00
C CYS A 251 -7.84 -3.18 -14.62
N GLY A 252 -8.36 -2.26 -13.81
CA GLY A 252 -7.60 -1.15 -13.27
C GLY A 252 -6.98 -1.46 -11.91
N TYR A 253 -6.13 -0.55 -11.44
CA TYR A 253 -5.50 -0.64 -10.12
C TYR A 253 -6.22 0.33 -9.17
N GLY A 254 -7.00 -0.20 -8.24
CA GLY A 254 -7.88 0.59 -7.37
C GLY A 254 -9.22 0.96 -8.00
N SER A 255 -10.06 1.62 -7.21
CA SER A 255 -11.44 1.96 -7.58
C SER A 255 -11.60 3.20 -8.47
N HIS A 256 -10.49 3.83 -8.90
CA HIS A 256 -10.53 5.06 -9.70
C HIS A 256 -10.54 4.75 -11.20
N ILE A 257 -11.60 5.18 -11.89
CA ILE A 257 -11.74 5.06 -13.35
C ILE A 257 -11.32 6.41 -13.98
N SER A 258 -10.41 6.38 -14.95
CA SER A 258 -10.03 7.61 -15.68
C SER A 258 -11.16 8.07 -16.61
N PRO A 259 -11.24 9.37 -16.94
CA PRO A 259 -12.26 9.89 -17.86
C PRO A 259 -12.27 9.19 -19.23
N GLU A 260 -11.10 8.85 -19.77
CA GLU A 260 -10.94 8.17 -21.05
C GLU A 260 -11.51 6.75 -21.00
N VAL A 261 -11.23 6.03 -19.91
CA VAL A 261 -11.74 4.67 -19.69
C VAL A 261 -13.26 4.72 -19.46
N GLU A 262 -13.75 5.66 -18.66
CA GLU A 262 -15.18 5.83 -18.45
C GLU A 262 -15.91 6.14 -19.76
N SER A 263 -15.33 6.97 -20.62
CA SER A 263 -15.86 7.28 -21.95
C SER A 263 -15.95 6.03 -22.83
N LEU A 264 -14.86 5.25 -22.93
CA LEU A 264 -14.83 3.97 -23.67
C LEU A 264 -15.90 3.00 -23.18
N LEU A 265 -16.00 2.78 -21.87
CA LEU A 265 -16.97 1.85 -21.28
C LEU A 265 -18.42 2.33 -21.50
N ARG A 266 -18.65 3.64 -21.46
CA ARG A 266 -19.96 4.23 -21.77
C ARG A 266 -20.34 4.00 -23.23
N THR A 267 -19.46 4.32 -24.17
CA THR A 267 -19.67 4.11 -25.61
C THR A 267 -19.95 2.64 -25.92
N ALA A 268 -19.22 1.71 -25.29
CA ALA A 268 -19.46 0.28 -25.45
C ALA A 268 -20.86 -0.14 -24.97
N ARG A 269 -21.33 0.38 -23.82
CA ARG A 269 -22.68 0.08 -23.32
C ARG A 269 -23.77 0.70 -24.18
N GLU A 270 -23.57 1.91 -24.68
CA GLU A 270 -24.49 2.58 -25.62
C GLU A 270 -24.63 1.79 -26.94
N ALA A 271 -23.57 1.10 -27.35
CA ALA A 271 -23.57 0.16 -28.47
C ALA A 271 -24.19 -1.23 -28.15
N ASN A 272 -24.81 -1.40 -26.98
CA ASN A 272 -25.35 -2.67 -26.47
C ASN A 272 -24.30 -3.78 -26.27
N ARG A 273 -23.11 -3.42 -25.79
CA ARG A 273 -22.06 -4.38 -25.42
C ARG A 273 -21.87 -4.41 -23.91
N ASP A 274 -21.46 -5.56 -23.39
CA ASP A 274 -21.08 -5.68 -21.99
C ASP A 274 -19.69 -5.05 -21.78
N ALA A 275 -19.64 -4.07 -20.88
CA ALA A 275 -18.42 -3.33 -20.55
C ALA A 275 -18.34 -3.11 -19.04
N TYR A 276 -17.22 -3.51 -18.44
CA TYR A 276 -17.02 -3.47 -17.00
C TYR A 276 -15.64 -2.95 -16.62
N TYR A 277 -15.59 -2.25 -15.51
CA TYR A 277 -14.36 -1.92 -14.79
C TYR A 277 -14.20 -2.86 -13.60
N ILE A 278 -13.00 -3.39 -13.40
CA ILE A 278 -12.66 -4.35 -12.35
C ILE A 278 -11.49 -3.79 -11.57
N ASP A 279 -11.67 -3.66 -10.26
CA ASP A 279 -10.56 -3.32 -9.36
C ASP A 279 -9.69 -4.57 -9.17
N THR A 280 -8.41 -4.47 -9.51
CA THR A 280 -7.45 -5.59 -9.45
C THR A 280 -6.17 -5.22 -8.71
N ASP A 281 -5.60 -6.20 -8.00
CA ASP A 281 -4.34 -6.07 -7.27
C ASP A 281 -3.08 -6.23 -8.16
N GLY A 282 -3.25 -6.20 -9.49
CA GLY A 282 -2.17 -6.35 -10.46
C GLY A 282 -2.27 -7.61 -11.34
N PHE A 283 -1.38 -7.66 -12.34
CA PHE A 283 -1.40 -8.65 -13.42
C PHE A 283 -1.24 -10.09 -12.92
N ASP A 284 -0.18 -10.38 -12.17
CA ASP A 284 0.14 -11.74 -11.74
C ASP A 284 -0.95 -12.40 -10.90
N LYS A 285 -1.47 -11.68 -9.90
CA LYS A 285 -2.55 -12.15 -9.03
C LYS A 285 -3.83 -12.39 -9.82
N THR A 286 -4.14 -11.50 -10.76
CA THR A 286 -5.31 -11.67 -11.64
C THR A 286 -5.15 -12.94 -12.47
N MET A 287 -4.02 -13.13 -13.14
CA MET A 287 -3.75 -14.32 -13.95
C MET A 287 -3.82 -15.61 -13.13
N LEU A 288 -3.27 -15.59 -11.91
CA LEU A 288 -3.34 -16.73 -10.99
C LEU A 288 -4.78 -17.10 -10.64
N SER A 289 -5.58 -16.13 -10.24
CA SER A 289 -7.00 -16.33 -9.92
C SER A 289 -7.78 -16.89 -11.11
N LEU A 290 -7.56 -16.36 -12.31
CA LEU A 290 -8.22 -16.86 -13.53
C LEU A 290 -7.85 -18.32 -13.80
N VAL A 291 -6.56 -18.66 -13.78
CA VAL A 291 -6.07 -20.00 -14.10
C VAL A 291 -6.50 -21.04 -13.06
N ILE A 292 -6.36 -20.75 -11.76
CA ILE A 292 -6.75 -21.68 -10.68
C ILE A 292 -8.24 -22.01 -10.78
N ASN A 293 -9.09 -21.00 -10.97
CA ASN A 293 -10.54 -21.21 -11.04
C ASN A 293 -10.97 -21.88 -12.36
N CYS A 294 -10.29 -21.60 -13.48
CA CYS A 294 -10.56 -22.27 -14.76
C CYS A 294 -10.30 -23.78 -14.71
N PHE A 295 -9.29 -24.22 -13.96
CA PHE A 295 -8.84 -25.62 -13.95
C PHE A 295 -9.01 -26.30 -12.59
N GLN A 296 -9.91 -25.79 -11.73
CA GLN A 296 -10.13 -26.31 -10.38
C GLN A 296 -10.55 -27.80 -10.35
N ALA A 297 -11.14 -28.35 -11.40
CA ALA A 297 -11.54 -29.75 -11.47
C ALA A 297 -10.48 -30.68 -12.12
N ASP A 298 -9.45 -30.12 -12.76
CA ASP A 298 -8.50 -30.86 -13.60
C ASP A 298 -7.16 -31.06 -12.87
N ILE A 299 -6.88 -32.30 -12.44
CA ILE A 299 -5.73 -32.63 -11.60
C ILE A 299 -4.41 -32.41 -12.35
N GLU A 300 -4.33 -32.75 -13.64
CA GLU A 300 -3.10 -32.63 -14.41
C GLU A 300 -2.77 -31.17 -14.71
N LYS A 301 -3.78 -30.36 -15.05
CA LYS A 301 -3.59 -28.91 -15.23
C LYS A 301 -3.19 -28.23 -13.93
N LYS A 302 -3.72 -28.66 -12.79
CA LYS A 302 -3.29 -28.18 -11.47
C LYS A 302 -1.82 -28.46 -11.18
N LYS A 303 -1.32 -29.66 -11.51
CA LYS A 303 0.11 -29.98 -11.35
C LYS A 303 0.98 -29.05 -12.19
N GLU A 304 0.57 -28.77 -13.43
CA GLU A 304 1.28 -27.81 -14.28
C GLU A 304 1.30 -26.40 -13.66
N ILE A 305 0.17 -25.92 -13.13
CA ILE A 305 0.10 -24.63 -12.41
C ILE A 305 1.06 -24.60 -11.22
N MET A 306 1.05 -25.65 -10.38
CA MET A 306 1.92 -25.75 -9.21
C MET A 306 3.40 -25.76 -9.60
N SER A 307 3.77 -26.49 -10.67
CA SER A 307 5.13 -26.49 -11.18
C SER A 307 5.59 -25.11 -11.65
N ILE A 308 4.70 -24.34 -12.30
CA ILE A 308 5.00 -22.96 -12.69
C ILE A 308 5.20 -22.09 -11.44
N LEU A 309 4.37 -22.26 -10.40
CA LEU A 309 4.49 -21.51 -9.13
C LEU A 309 5.79 -21.85 -8.37
N GLU A 310 6.16 -23.12 -8.30
CA GLU A 310 7.41 -23.60 -7.67
C GLU A 310 8.66 -23.12 -8.42
N SER A 311 8.56 -22.82 -9.72
CA SER A 311 9.66 -22.33 -10.55
C SER A 311 10.07 -20.86 -10.27
N VAL A 312 9.36 -20.18 -9.37
CA VAL A 312 9.52 -18.76 -9.09
C VAL A 312 9.98 -18.59 -7.63
N PRO A 313 10.99 -17.73 -7.34
CA PRO A 313 11.41 -17.47 -5.96
C PRO A 313 10.22 -17.02 -5.09
N GLU A 314 10.11 -17.52 -3.87
CA GLU A 314 9.04 -17.14 -2.93
C GLU A 314 9.03 -15.63 -2.68
N ASP A 315 8.14 -14.91 -3.36
CA ASP A 315 7.60 -13.67 -2.82
C ASP A 315 6.44 -14.03 -1.90
N ASN A 316 6.54 -13.61 -0.63
CA ASN A 316 5.45 -13.64 0.35
C ASN A 316 4.30 -12.70 -0.08
N ASN A 317 3.63 -13.04 -1.17
CA ASN A 317 2.43 -12.36 -1.64
C ASN A 317 1.24 -12.84 -0.81
N THR A 318 1.06 -12.24 0.36
CA THR A 318 -0.22 -12.31 1.05
C THR A 318 -1.24 -11.51 0.23
N SER A 319 -2.32 -12.15 -0.22
CA SER A 319 -3.48 -11.39 -0.70
C SER A 319 -4.05 -10.60 0.47
N PRO A 320 -4.16 -9.26 0.36
CA PRO A 320 -4.78 -8.48 1.41
C PRO A 320 -6.22 -8.95 1.56
N PHE A 321 -6.57 -9.42 2.75
CA PHE A 321 -7.96 -9.69 3.09
C PHE A 321 -8.75 -8.38 2.98
N SER A 322 -9.72 -8.33 2.06
CA SER A 322 -10.59 -7.18 1.87
C SER A 322 -12.00 -7.49 2.36
N ILE A 323 -12.60 -6.53 3.06
CA ILE A 323 -14.01 -6.57 3.44
C ILE A 323 -14.68 -5.36 2.82
N HIS A 324 -15.69 -5.59 1.99
CA HIS A 324 -16.53 -4.53 1.45
C HIS A 324 -17.55 -4.07 2.50
N ILE A 325 -17.37 -2.86 3.02
CA ILE A 325 -18.24 -2.24 4.01
C ILE A 325 -19.06 -1.15 3.32
N THR A 326 -20.37 -1.37 3.22
CA THR A 326 -21.32 -0.53 2.49
C THR A 326 -22.17 0.33 3.40
N LYS A 327 -22.26 0.00 4.69
CA LYS A 327 -23.00 0.76 5.70
C LYS A 327 -22.30 0.73 7.06
N THR A 328 -22.75 1.59 7.96
CA THR A 328 -22.25 1.66 9.33
C THR A 328 -23.39 1.45 10.31
N ASP A 329 -23.34 0.36 11.05
CA ASP A 329 -24.35 -0.01 12.05
C ASP A 329 -23.89 0.30 13.48
N LYS A 330 -22.58 0.40 13.73
CA LYS A 330 -22.03 0.64 15.06
C LYS A 330 -20.72 1.41 15.00
N TYR A 331 -20.46 2.20 16.04
CA TYR A 331 -19.20 2.94 16.22
C TYR A 331 -18.45 2.43 17.44
N LEU A 332 -17.17 2.09 17.27
CA LEU A 332 -16.28 1.74 18.37
C LEU A 332 -15.34 2.90 18.65
N LYS A 333 -15.43 3.49 19.85
CA LYS A 333 -14.47 4.50 20.32
C LYS A 333 -13.12 3.81 20.55
N SER A 334 -12.05 4.34 19.95
CA SER A 334 -10.69 3.85 20.19
C SER A 334 -9.98 4.65 21.29
N ASN A 335 -8.79 4.19 21.64
CA ASN A 335 -7.81 4.88 22.49
C ASN A 335 -6.63 5.44 21.65
N LEU A 336 -6.87 5.74 20.37
CA LEU A 336 -5.86 6.17 19.40
C LEU A 336 -6.02 7.65 19.09
N TYR A 337 -4.95 8.43 19.26
CA TYR A 337 -4.95 9.89 19.12
C TYR A 337 -3.96 10.32 18.03
N PRO A 338 -4.34 11.18 17.08
CA PRO A 338 -3.45 11.56 15.98
C PRO A 338 -2.26 12.38 16.49
N ILE A 339 -1.05 11.99 16.08
CA ILE A 339 0.21 12.67 16.36
C ILE A 339 0.95 13.00 15.07
N ILE A 340 1.39 14.25 14.96
CA ILE A 340 2.23 14.76 13.88
C ILE A 340 3.62 15.00 14.45
N PHE A 341 4.60 14.49 13.72
CA PHE A 341 6.01 14.54 14.08
C PHE A 341 6.76 15.66 13.33
N PRO A 342 7.90 16.12 13.86
CA PRO A 342 8.80 16.98 13.09
C PRO A 342 9.32 16.23 11.85
N LYS A 343 9.52 16.99 10.76
CA LYS A 343 9.95 16.45 9.46
C LYS A 343 11.47 16.35 9.31
N GLU A 344 12.20 16.77 10.33
CA GLU A 344 13.65 16.79 10.36
C GLU A 344 14.14 16.39 11.76
N LEU A 345 15.38 15.93 11.85
CA LEU A 345 16.10 15.62 13.08
C LEU A 345 17.61 15.81 12.87
N PHE A 346 18.41 15.80 13.94
CA PHE A 346 19.86 15.86 13.79
C PHE A 346 20.46 14.47 13.56
N GLN A 347 21.49 14.41 12.72
CA GLN A 347 22.31 13.23 12.44
C GLN A 347 23.80 13.63 12.56
N PHE A 348 24.57 12.79 13.24
CA PHE A 348 26.03 12.94 13.34
C PHE A 348 26.68 11.59 13.66
N GLU A 349 27.99 11.50 13.47
CA GLU A 349 28.79 10.34 13.84
C GLU A 349 29.68 10.67 15.04
N ILE A 350 29.82 9.71 15.96
CA ILE A 350 30.69 9.85 17.14
C ILE A 350 31.65 8.68 17.27
N GLU A 351 32.76 8.92 17.96
CA GLU A 351 33.67 7.88 18.41
C GLU A 351 33.13 7.14 19.63
N TYR A 352 33.03 5.81 19.52
CA TYR A 352 32.82 4.91 20.64
C TYR A 352 34.16 4.30 21.05
N HIS A 353 34.44 4.23 22.35
CA HIS A 353 35.61 3.54 22.88
C HIS A 353 35.34 2.03 23.00
N ASP A 354 36.42 1.24 23.09
CA ASP A 354 36.34 -0.21 23.20
C ASP A 354 35.48 -0.64 24.41
N GLY A 355 34.47 -1.48 24.15
CA GLY A 355 33.54 -1.98 25.15
C GLY A 355 32.29 -1.12 25.39
N GLU A 356 32.21 0.09 24.82
CA GLU A 356 31.02 0.93 24.92
C GLU A 356 29.86 0.37 24.08
N LYS A 357 28.71 0.10 24.73
CA LYS A 357 27.48 -0.24 24.02
C LYS A 357 26.75 1.03 23.62
N PRO A 358 26.45 1.27 22.33
CA PRO A 358 25.90 2.54 21.85
C PRO A 358 24.64 3.01 22.59
N TRP A 359 23.72 2.09 22.88
CA TRP A 359 22.48 2.42 23.58
C TRP A 359 22.69 2.82 25.04
N ASP A 360 23.59 2.14 25.74
CA ASP A 360 23.87 2.41 27.15
C ASP A 360 24.70 3.69 27.28
N PHE A 361 25.70 3.85 26.41
CA PHE A 361 26.49 5.08 26.32
C PHE A 361 25.61 6.31 26.08
N LEU A 362 24.75 6.28 25.06
CA LEU A 362 23.87 7.41 24.76
C LEU A 362 22.91 7.70 25.91
N ARG A 363 22.39 6.66 26.58
CA ARG A 363 21.52 6.83 27.75
C ARG A 363 22.21 7.56 28.91
N GLU A 364 23.48 7.22 29.17
CA GLU A 364 24.24 7.85 30.26
C GLU A 364 24.70 9.26 29.90
N ILE A 365 25.24 9.49 28.70
CA ILE A 365 25.79 10.81 28.32
C ILE A 365 24.70 11.87 28.12
N THR A 366 23.49 11.47 27.70
CA THR A 366 22.35 12.40 27.57
C THR A 366 21.49 12.44 28.83
N LYS A 367 21.89 11.77 29.91
CA LYS A 367 21.15 11.81 31.18
C LYS A 367 21.15 13.23 31.73
N ASP A 368 19.97 13.71 32.12
CA ASP A 368 19.74 15.08 32.62
C ASP A 368 20.13 16.19 31.63
N GLN A 369 20.37 15.84 30.36
CA GLN A 369 20.61 16.79 29.27
C GLN A 369 19.33 17.01 28.47
N ASN A 370 19.21 18.17 27.84
CA ASN A 370 18.15 18.47 26.88
C ASN A 370 18.41 17.81 25.51
N ILE A 371 18.76 16.52 25.50
CA ILE A 371 19.09 15.74 24.31
C ILE A 371 18.37 14.40 24.38
N ILE A 372 17.64 14.09 23.32
CA ILE A 372 17.05 12.76 23.13
C ILE A 372 17.72 12.15 21.92
N ALA A 373 18.49 11.08 22.12
CA ALA A 373 19.32 10.49 21.08
C ALA A 373 19.18 8.96 21.01
N VAL A 374 19.33 8.41 19.81
CA VAL A 374 19.38 6.97 19.54
C VAL A 374 20.51 6.62 18.58
N PRO A 375 21.12 5.43 18.71
CA PRO A 375 22.10 4.95 17.74
C PRO A 375 21.40 4.20 16.59
N TYR A 376 21.85 4.42 15.36
CA TYR A 376 21.41 3.65 14.20
C TYR A 376 22.47 3.65 13.09
N LYS A 377 22.85 2.48 12.58
CA LYS A 377 23.86 2.30 11.51
C LYS A 377 25.12 3.16 11.68
N LYS A 378 25.78 3.06 12.85
CA LYS A 378 26.99 3.81 13.26
C LYS A 378 26.81 5.32 13.50
N LYS A 379 25.65 5.89 13.17
CA LYS A 379 25.33 7.30 13.43
C LYS A 379 24.44 7.46 14.65
N VAL A 380 24.38 8.69 15.16
CA VAL A 380 23.50 9.13 16.23
C VAL A 380 22.43 10.03 15.63
N TYR A 381 21.18 9.79 16.01
CA TYR A 381 20.02 10.57 15.60
C TYR A 381 19.40 11.23 16.83
N ALA A 382 19.17 12.54 16.79
CA ALA A 382 18.80 13.27 18.00
C ALA A 382 17.80 14.42 17.79
N PHE A 383 17.03 14.69 18.85
CA PHE A 383 16.30 15.94 19.06
C PHE A 383 16.99 16.76 20.15
N SER A 384 17.52 17.92 19.76
CA SER A 384 18.11 18.91 20.66
C SER A 384 18.33 20.24 19.91
N THR A 385 19.18 21.14 20.41
CA THR A 385 19.78 22.21 19.61
C THR A 385 21.19 21.81 19.16
N GLY A 386 21.68 22.35 18.04
CA GLY A 386 23.04 22.07 17.56
C GLY A 386 24.11 22.44 18.60
N SER A 387 23.90 23.51 19.36
CA SER A 387 24.78 23.92 20.46
C SER A 387 24.81 22.90 21.61
N ALA A 388 23.65 22.39 22.03
CA ALA A 388 23.59 21.37 23.08
C ALA A 388 24.26 20.06 22.65
N ILE A 389 24.04 19.63 21.40
CA ILE A 389 24.71 18.46 20.82
C ILE A 389 26.23 18.67 20.81
N ASN A 390 26.70 19.81 20.34
CA ASN A 390 28.13 20.10 20.29
C ASN A 390 28.76 20.17 21.69
N ASN A 391 28.04 20.73 22.68
CA ASN A 391 28.53 20.79 24.06
C ASN A 391 28.69 19.39 24.68
N VAL A 392 27.80 18.44 24.36
CA VAL A 392 27.81 17.09 24.94
C VAL A 392 28.70 16.12 24.15
N PHE A 393 28.67 16.18 22.81
CA PHE A 393 29.36 15.23 21.93
C PHE A 393 30.62 15.80 21.27
N GLY A 394 30.91 17.09 21.40
CA GLY A 394 31.93 17.79 20.61
C GLY A 394 33.32 17.16 20.63
N SER A 395 33.75 16.63 21.79
CA SER A 395 35.04 15.95 21.93
C SER A 395 35.11 14.59 21.23
N ARG A 396 33.97 14.03 20.82
CA ARG A 396 33.85 12.70 20.19
C ARG A 396 33.25 12.75 18.78
N LEU A 397 32.98 13.93 18.22
CA LEU A 397 32.39 14.04 16.88
C LEU A 397 33.37 13.57 15.79
N LYS A 398 32.91 12.69 14.90
CA LYS A 398 33.61 12.26 13.68
C LYS A 398 33.09 12.92 12.41
N SER A 399 31.91 13.54 12.48
CA SER A 399 31.28 14.24 11.37
C SER A 399 30.66 15.54 11.85
N ASP A 400 30.27 16.39 10.89
CA ASP A 400 29.42 17.54 11.17
C ASP A 400 28.05 17.11 11.73
N ILE A 401 27.43 18.02 12.49
CA ILE A 401 26.06 17.87 12.99
C ILE A 401 25.10 18.36 11.91
N GLU A 402 24.51 17.43 11.19
CA GLU A 402 23.62 17.73 10.06
C GLU A 402 22.15 17.64 10.49
N ARG A 403 21.31 18.55 9.98
CA ARG A 403 19.86 18.42 10.08
C ARG A 403 19.35 17.71 8.84
N ILE A 404 18.77 16.53 9.02
CA ILE A 404 18.31 15.69 7.92
C ILE A 404 16.78 15.55 7.94
N PRO A 405 16.14 15.36 6.78
CA PRO A 405 14.71 15.06 6.70
C PRO A 405 14.40 13.64 7.19
N VAL A 406 13.18 13.44 7.69
CA VAL A 406 12.64 12.15 8.15
C VAL A 406 11.19 12.02 7.71
N SER A 407 10.85 10.89 7.10
CA SER A 407 9.50 10.57 6.64
C SER A 407 8.72 9.72 7.65
N MET A 408 7.40 9.63 7.51
CA MET A 408 6.58 8.75 8.36
C MET A 408 6.96 7.28 8.19
N ASP A 409 7.21 6.84 6.95
CA ASP A 409 7.67 5.49 6.61
C ASP A 409 9.01 5.14 7.27
N ASP A 410 9.92 6.11 7.39
CA ASP A 410 11.18 5.92 8.12
C ASP A 410 10.92 5.60 9.60
N ILE A 411 10.00 6.34 10.23
CA ILE A 411 9.63 6.15 11.65
C ILE A 411 8.92 4.80 11.83
N GLU A 412 8.06 4.43 10.89
CA GLU A 412 7.36 3.15 10.92
C GLU A 412 8.34 1.98 10.76
N ARG A 413 9.20 1.98 9.74
CA ARG A 413 10.03 0.81 9.40
C ARG A 413 11.28 0.67 10.27
N LYS A 414 11.82 1.76 10.83
CA LYS A 414 13.07 1.74 11.60
C LYS A 414 12.77 1.78 13.10
N SER A 415 13.06 0.68 13.81
CA SER A 415 12.82 0.57 15.26
C SER A 415 13.51 1.66 16.08
N SER A 416 14.77 2.00 15.77
CA SER A 416 15.47 3.11 16.44
C SER A 416 14.76 4.45 16.27
N TYR A 417 14.17 4.72 15.10
CA TYR A 417 13.44 5.97 14.87
C TYR A 417 12.14 5.95 15.67
N ARG A 418 11.36 4.87 15.58
CA ARG A 418 10.14 4.71 16.38
C ARG A 418 10.40 4.96 17.87
N GLU A 419 11.50 4.41 18.39
CA GLU A 419 11.96 4.63 19.75
C GLU A 419 12.29 6.11 20.02
N LEU A 420 13.06 6.77 19.15
CA LEU A 420 13.42 8.19 19.29
C LEU A 420 12.18 9.09 19.40
N PHE A 421 11.21 8.90 18.48
CA PHE A 421 9.99 9.71 18.43
C PHE A 421 9.05 9.44 19.61
N LEU A 422 8.93 8.18 20.03
CA LEU A 422 8.14 7.82 21.20
C LEU A 422 8.77 8.37 22.48
N ARG A 423 10.10 8.22 22.66
CA ARG A 423 10.84 8.81 23.79
C ARG A 423 10.63 10.32 23.88
N ALA A 424 10.80 11.02 22.76
CA ALA A 424 10.57 12.45 22.68
C ALA A 424 9.15 12.83 23.09
N THR A 425 8.16 12.08 22.61
CA THR A 425 6.77 12.28 22.96
C THR A 425 6.53 12.10 24.47
N LEU A 426 7.01 11.00 25.06
CA LEU A 426 6.77 10.69 26.47
C LEU A 426 7.49 11.64 27.42
N GLN A 427 8.77 11.92 27.17
CA GLN A 427 9.53 12.85 28.01
C GLN A 427 8.92 14.25 27.98
N SER A 428 8.48 14.72 26.80
CA SER A 428 7.81 16.01 26.71
C SER A 428 6.46 16.03 27.43
N ILE A 429 5.62 15.00 27.28
CA ILE A 429 4.34 14.93 28.02
C ILE A 429 4.60 14.91 29.54
N ALA A 430 5.59 14.14 29.97
CA ALA A 430 5.99 14.05 31.38
C ALA A 430 6.35 15.42 31.96
N ILE A 431 7.19 16.18 31.26
CA ILE A 431 7.59 17.54 31.68
C ILE A 431 6.38 18.49 31.67
N ILE A 432 5.58 18.50 30.60
CA ILE A 432 4.42 19.41 30.47
C ILE A 432 3.39 19.19 31.58
N ARG A 433 3.19 17.92 31.99
CA ARG A 433 2.11 17.52 32.90
C ARG A 433 2.57 17.18 34.32
N GLY A 434 3.87 17.26 34.60
CA GLY A 434 4.43 16.86 35.90
C GLY A 434 4.24 15.38 36.19
N LEU A 435 4.34 14.52 35.16
CA LEU A 435 4.28 13.07 35.30
C LEU A 435 5.68 12.48 35.38
N ASN A 436 5.80 11.29 35.94
CA ASN A 436 7.01 10.49 35.85
C ASN A 436 6.97 9.64 34.57
N VAL A 437 8.14 9.26 34.07
CA VAL A 437 8.27 8.46 32.84
C VAL A 437 9.20 7.27 33.04
N ASP A 438 8.73 6.09 32.65
CA ASP A 438 9.56 4.90 32.44
C ASP A 438 9.68 4.64 30.95
N ILE A 439 10.78 5.13 30.39
CA ILE A 439 11.08 5.04 28.96
C ILE A 439 11.24 3.60 28.49
N ARG A 440 11.76 2.70 29.34
CA ARG A 440 12.01 1.32 28.95
C ARG A 440 10.70 0.57 28.65
N HIS A 441 9.65 0.90 29.38
CA HIS A 441 8.34 0.28 29.23
C HIS A 441 7.32 1.19 28.51
N ASN A 442 7.74 2.37 28.06
CA ASN A 442 6.90 3.38 27.43
C ASN A 442 5.70 3.81 28.30
N ILE A 443 5.95 4.00 29.59
CA ILE A 443 4.91 4.29 30.59
C ILE A 443 5.05 5.72 31.13
N LEU A 444 3.93 6.43 31.23
CA LEU A 444 3.78 7.64 32.05
C LEU A 444 3.01 7.29 33.32
N TRP A 445 3.43 7.78 34.48
CA TRP A 445 2.79 7.44 35.75
C TRP A 445 2.71 8.62 36.71
N ARG A 446 1.73 8.55 37.62
CA ARG A 446 1.48 9.57 38.64
C ARG A 446 2.17 9.20 39.95
N SER A 447 2.72 10.18 40.65
CA SER A 447 3.31 9.95 41.98
C SER A 447 2.32 9.45 43.03
N ASP A 448 1.01 9.62 42.82
CA ASP A 448 -0.03 9.11 43.71
C ASP A 448 0.04 7.59 43.84
N ILE A 449 0.01 7.11 45.09
CA ILE A 449 0.07 5.67 45.39
C ILE A 449 -1.32 5.07 45.19
N PHE A 450 -1.44 4.20 44.19
CA PHE A 450 -2.64 3.38 43.98
C PHE A 450 -2.72 2.25 45.01
N ARG A 451 -1.59 1.60 45.30
CA ARG A 451 -1.49 0.52 46.27
C ARG A 451 -0.11 0.46 46.90
N ASN A 452 -0.06 0.18 48.19
CA ASN A 452 1.16 -0.21 48.90
C ASN A 452 1.00 -1.65 49.39
N ASP A 453 1.89 -2.53 48.96
CA ASP A 453 1.94 -3.92 49.41
C ASP A 453 3.32 -4.22 50.02
N ASN A 454 3.37 -4.25 51.35
CA ASN A 454 4.59 -4.50 52.13
C ASN A 454 5.80 -3.66 51.70
N GLY A 455 5.58 -2.36 51.41
CA GLY A 455 6.62 -1.43 50.97
C GLY A 455 6.84 -1.40 49.45
N THR A 456 6.17 -2.25 48.68
CA THR A 456 6.10 -2.13 47.21
C THR A 456 5.04 -1.10 46.84
N LEU A 457 5.46 0.04 46.32
CA LEU A 457 4.57 1.08 45.84
C LEU A 457 4.13 0.82 44.40
N VAL A 458 2.83 0.89 44.18
CA VAL A 458 2.18 0.71 42.88
C VAL A 458 1.41 1.99 42.57
N HIS A 459 1.59 2.49 41.36
CA HIS A 459 1.04 3.75 40.88
C HIS A 459 0.13 3.53 39.69
N GLU A 460 -0.86 4.41 39.52
CA GLU A 460 -1.60 4.45 38.26
C GLU A 460 -0.71 4.98 37.14
N ALA A 461 -0.84 4.34 35.98
CA ALA A 461 0.01 4.64 34.84
C ALA A 461 -0.75 4.52 33.52
N ILE A 462 -0.11 4.96 32.44
CA ILE A 462 -0.56 4.80 31.07
C ILE A 462 0.59 4.36 30.19
N GLU A 463 0.40 3.22 29.54
CA GLU A 463 1.30 2.72 28.51
C GLU A 463 0.96 3.41 27.19
N CYS A 464 2.02 3.84 26.50
CA CYS A 464 1.93 4.56 25.25
C CYS A 464 2.65 3.82 24.14
N SER A 465 2.06 3.77 22.95
CA SER A 465 2.71 3.21 21.77
C SER A 465 2.31 3.96 20.51
N LEU A 466 3.05 3.74 19.41
CA LEU A 466 2.77 4.32 18.11
C LEU A 466 2.15 3.28 17.19
N VAL A 467 1.02 3.62 16.59
CA VAL A 467 0.34 2.86 15.55
C VAL A 467 0.39 3.68 14.26
N PHE A 468 0.74 3.04 13.16
CA PHE A 468 0.84 3.67 11.84
C PHE A 468 -0.30 3.17 10.97
N VAL A 469 -0.87 4.09 10.19
CA VAL A 469 -1.96 3.79 9.25
C VAL A 469 -1.42 4.06 7.85
N PRO A 470 -1.49 3.09 6.92
CA PRO A 470 -1.00 3.27 5.56
C PRO A 470 -1.55 4.55 4.92
N GLN A 471 -0.69 5.25 4.17
CA GLN A 471 -1.03 6.47 3.41
C GLN A 471 -1.44 7.70 4.23
N GLN A 472 -1.39 7.64 5.57
CA GLN A 472 -1.69 8.79 6.44
C GLN A 472 -0.43 9.63 6.72
N LYS A 473 -0.62 10.96 6.78
CA LYS A 473 0.46 11.94 7.09
C LYS A 473 0.72 12.10 8.60
N TYR A 474 0.08 11.30 9.43
CA TYR A 474 0.16 11.31 10.89
C TYR A 474 0.26 9.87 11.41
N ALA A 475 0.82 9.71 12.60
CA ALA A 475 0.74 8.45 13.34
C ALA A 475 -0.35 8.54 14.41
N LEU A 476 -0.63 7.44 15.09
CA LEU A 476 -1.57 7.38 16.20
C LEU A 476 -0.83 7.03 17.48
N LEU A 477 -0.95 7.88 18.49
CA LEU A 477 -0.54 7.59 19.86
C LEU A 477 -1.64 6.75 20.51
N ALA A 478 -1.34 5.50 20.83
CA ALA A 478 -2.23 4.62 21.57
C ALA A 478 -2.02 4.81 23.07
N LEU A 479 -3.11 4.99 23.83
CA LEU A 479 -3.08 5.23 25.27
C LEU A 479 -3.78 4.09 26.01
N ARG A 480 -3.05 3.31 26.81
CA ARG A 480 -3.59 2.15 27.54
C ARG A 480 -3.37 2.29 29.05
N PRO A 481 -4.44 2.53 29.84
CA PRO A 481 -4.34 2.53 31.30
C PRO A 481 -3.69 1.25 31.84
N THR A 482 -2.76 1.40 32.76
CA THR A 482 -1.99 0.33 33.36
C THR A 482 -1.50 0.76 34.76
N ILE A 483 -0.57 0.00 35.33
CA ILE A 483 0.10 0.33 36.59
C ILE A 483 1.61 0.41 36.39
N TYR A 484 2.26 1.22 37.22
CA TYR A 484 3.71 1.24 37.39
C TYR A 484 4.06 0.69 38.78
N VAL A 485 5.07 -0.18 38.86
CA VAL A 485 5.51 -0.82 40.10
C VAL A 485 6.92 -0.33 40.41
N GLU A 486 7.10 0.37 41.52
CA GLU A 486 8.42 0.81 41.95
C GLU A 486 9.32 -0.38 42.28
N ASN A 487 10.63 -0.22 42.04
CA ASN A 487 11.64 -1.26 42.28
C ASN A 487 11.25 -2.62 41.68
N SER A 488 10.66 -2.60 40.48
CA SER A 488 10.09 -3.79 39.83
C SER A 488 11.06 -4.97 39.76
N HIS A 489 12.37 -4.75 39.68
CA HIS A 489 13.38 -5.82 39.69
C HIS A 489 13.41 -6.66 40.98
N ARG A 490 12.90 -6.14 42.10
CA ARG A 490 12.79 -6.84 43.40
C ARG A 490 11.46 -7.57 43.58
N VAL A 491 10.51 -7.38 42.68
CA VAL A 491 9.16 -7.94 42.75
C VAL A 491 9.04 -9.13 41.81
N SER A 492 8.52 -10.25 42.30
CA SER A 492 8.32 -11.47 41.50
C SER A 492 7.34 -11.22 40.35
N LYS A 493 7.43 -12.04 39.30
CA LYS A 493 6.58 -11.93 38.11
C LYS A 493 5.11 -12.20 38.48
N GLU A 494 4.87 -13.17 39.34
CA GLU A 494 3.55 -13.58 39.81
C GLU A 494 2.87 -12.43 40.55
N LYS A 495 3.63 -11.72 41.39
CA LYS A 495 3.11 -10.60 42.16
C LYS A 495 2.77 -9.39 41.29
N LYS A 496 3.59 -9.10 40.26
CA LYS A 496 3.26 -8.08 39.25
C LYS A 496 1.96 -8.42 38.51
N GLN A 497 1.80 -9.68 38.10
CA GLN A 497 0.58 -10.15 37.45
C GLN A 497 -0.63 -10.01 38.37
N GLU A 498 -0.48 -10.30 39.67
CA GLU A 498 -1.53 -10.08 40.67
C GLU A 498 -1.95 -8.60 40.73
N TYR A 499 -0.99 -7.67 40.85
CA TYR A 499 -1.32 -6.23 40.85
C TYR A 499 -2.04 -5.79 39.58
N THR A 500 -1.56 -6.25 38.42
CA THR A 500 -2.18 -5.94 37.13
C THR A 500 -3.59 -6.50 37.04
N ARG A 501 -3.83 -7.73 37.49
CA ARG A 501 -5.18 -8.34 37.55
C ARG A 501 -6.12 -7.55 38.46
N ILE A 502 -5.65 -7.19 39.66
CA ILE A 502 -6.44 -6.39 40.60
C ILE A 502 -6.85 -5.04 40.00
N TYR A 503 -5.98 -4.43 39.20
CA TYR A 503 -6.27 -3.19 38.49
C TYR A 503 -7.21 -3.38 37.29
N LEU A 504 -6.92 -4.35 36.41
CA LEU A 504 -7.58 -4.48 35.09
C LEU A 504 -8.83 -5.37 35.09
N ASP A 505 -8.94 -6.39 35.93
CA ASP A 505 -10.05 -7.37 35.87
C ASP A 505 -11.42 -6.72 36.18
N LYS A 506 -11.40 -5.57 36.86
CA LYS A 506 -12.59 -4.75 37.15
C LYS A 506 -12.80 -3.62 36.15
N MET A 507 -11.92 -3.46 35.15
CA MET A 507 -12.02 -2.43 34.10
C MET A 507 -12.78 -2.93 32.87
N TRP A 508 -14.08 -3.15 33.05
CA TRP A 508 -15.01 -3.41 31.95
C TRP A 508 -15.24 -2.12 31.15
N ASN A 509 -15.91 -2.19 29.99
CA ASN A 509 -16.04 -1.08 29.02
C ASN A 509 -16.31 0.31 29.64
N LYS A 510 -17.30 0.44 30.53
CA LYS A 510 -17.63 1.72 31.17
C LYS A 510 -16.52 2.21 32.10
N ALA A 511 -15.98 1.33 32.94
CA ALA A 511 -14.91 1.67 33.87
C ALA A 511 -13.61 2.02 33.14
N TYR A 512 -13.26 1.25 32.10
CA TYR A 512 -12.12 1.52 31.23
C TYR A 512 -12.28 2.87 30.51
N SER A 513 -13.45 3.14 29.92
CA SER A 513 -13.71 4.42 29.26
C SER A 513 -13.59 5.61 30.22
N ASN A 514 -14.09 5.48 31.44
CA ASN A 514 -13.96 6.51 32.46
C ASN A 514 -12.49 6.73 32.86
N LYS A 515 -11.72 5.64 33.00
CA LYS A 515 -10.30 5.71 33.33
C LYS A 515 -9.49 6.35 32.20
N LEU A 516 -9.77 5.99 30.96
CA LEU A 516 -9.16 6.61 29.79
C LEU A 516 -9.49 8.11 29.74
N ALA A 517 -10.73 8.51 30.03
CA ALA A 517 -11.11 9.92 30.09
C ALA A 517 -10.37 10.72 31.18
N GLN A 518 -10.06 10.09 32.32
CA GLN A 518 -9.21 10.72 33.34
C GLN A 518 -7.80 10.99 32.79
N TRP A 519 -7.21 10.03 32.09
CA TRP A 519 -5.91 10.19 31.43
C TRP A 519 -5.93 11.18 30.26
N GLU A 520 -7.01 11.19 29.46
CA GLU A 520 -7.25 12.20 28.42
C GLU A 520 -7.18 13.61 29.04
N ASN A 521 -7.85 13.83 30.17
CA ASN A 521 -7.82 15.11 30.86
C ASN A 521 -6.42 15.47 31.38
N ILE A 522 -5.68 14.50 31.92
CA ILE A 522 -4.30 14.72 32.39
C ILE A 522 -3.36 15.09 31.23
N ILE A 523 -3.42 14.36 30.11
CA ILE A 523 -2.50 14.53 28.97
C ILE A 523 -2.86 15.76 28.13
N PHE A 524 -4.13 15.94 27.79
CA PHE A 524 -4.60 16.97 26.85
C PHE A 524 -5.11 18.22 27.55
N GLY A 525 -5.66 18.12 28.75
CA GLY A 525 -6.26 19.27 29.45
C GLY A 525 -7.40 19.93 28.67
N GLY A 526 -8.12 19.15 27.85
CA GLY A 526 -9.22 19.63 27.02
C GLY A 526 -8.81 20.43 25.77
N THR A 527 -7.51 20.48 25.42
CA THR A 527 -7.06 21.04 24.14
C THR A 527 -6.03 20.15 23.44
N ARG A 528 -5.78 20.42 22.14
CA ARG A 528 -4.67 19.78 21.41
C ARG A 528 -3.33 20.08 22.11
N LEU A 529 -2.44 19.08 22.18
CA LEU A 529 -1.12 19.27 22.76
C LEU A 529 -0.14 19.68 21.65
N SER A 530 0.59 20.78 21.87
CA SER A 530 1.62 21.27 20.95
C SER A 530 2.88 21.56 21.75
N PHE A 531 4.00 20.97 21.37
CA PHE A 531 5.27 21.18 22.05
C PHE A 531 6.46 21.08 21.09
N GLU A 532 7.58 21.60 21.57
CA GLU A 532 8.86 21.55 20.90
C GLU A 532 9.83 20.67 21.71
N VAL A 533 10.78 20.04 21.02
CA VAL A 533 11.82 19.22 21.66
C VAL A 533 13.19 19.80 21.31
N PRO A 534 13.98 20.25 22.29
CA PRO A 534 13.66 20.45 23.70
C PRO A 534 12.61 21.55 23.90
N GLN A 535 12.00 21.58 25.08
CA GLN A 535 10.89 22.50 25.35
C GLN A 535 11.31 23.96 25.24
N ASN A 536 10.56 24.76 24.48
CA ASN A 536 10.75 26.21 24.32
C ASN A 536 12.18 26.60 23.88
N SER A 537 12.87 25.72 23.14
CA SER A 537 14.28 25.92 22.79
C SER A 537 14.48 26.60 21.43
N GLY A 538 13.43 26.78 20.63
CA GLY A 538 13.53 27.27 19.26
C GLY A 538 14.20 26.28 18.29
N SER A 539 14.24 24.97 18.62
CA SER A 539 14.83 23.94 17.75
C SER A 539 14.05 23.68 16.46
N GLY A 540 12.78 24.11 16.40
CA GLY A 540 11.84 23.85 15.34
C GLY A 540 11.30 22.42 15.31
N PHE A 541 11.70 21.54 16.24
CA PHE A 541 11.22 20.15 16.30
C PHE A 541 9.85 20.08 16.99
N LYS A 542 8.81 20.48 16.24
CA LYS A 542 7.44 20.60 16.74
C LYS A 542 6.68 19.28 16.62
N PHE A 543 6.06 18.88 17.72
CA PHE A 543 5.13 17.77 17.83
C PHE A 543 3.72 18.31 18.07
N LEU A 544 2.72 17.70 17.43
CA LEU A 544 1.31 18.06 17.60
C LEU A 544 0.49 16.80 17.86
N ILE A 545 -0.24 16.76 18.98
CA ILE A 545 -1.13 15.65 19.33
C ILE A 545 -2.56 16.17 19.39
N GLY A 546 -3.44 15.59 18.58
CA GLY A 546 -4.87 15.87 18.63
C GLY A 546 -5.52 15.19 19.84
N GLN A 547 -6.40 15.90 20.52
CA GLN A 547 -7.14 15.37 21.68
C GLN A 547 -8.28 14.41 21.32
N ASN A 548 -8.73 14.45 20.07
CA ASN A 548 -9.88 13.68 19.62
C ASN A 548 -9.39 12.29 19.21
N CYS A 549 -9.79 11.28 19.98
CA CYS A 549 -9.55 9.88 19.59
C CYS A 549 -10.27 9.54 18.28
N GLY A 550 -9.75 8.54 17.55
CA GLY A 550 -10.46 8.02 16.40
C GLY A 550 -11.49 6.95 16.74
N PHE A 551 -12.25 6.55 15.73
CA PHE A 551 -13.30 5.56 15.81
C PHE A 551 -13.11 4.46 14.76
N SER A 552 -13.74 3.32 15.00
CA SER A 552 -13.95 2.31 13.97
C SER A 552 -15.43 2.21 13.62
N GLU A 553 -15.72 2.21 12.33
CA GLU A 553 -17.08 1.99 11.82
C GLU A 553 -17.29 0.50 11.58
N ILE A 554 -18.35 -0.05 12.15
CA ILE A 554 -18.65 -1.48 12.12
C ILE A 554 -19.98 -1.71 11.41
N GLN A 555 -19.96 -2.61 10.43
CA GLN A 555 -21.15 -3.15 9.77
C GLN A 555 -21.55 -4.48 10.42
N TYR A 556 -22.84 -4.69 10.66
CA TYR A 556 -23.37 -6.00 11.03
C TYR A 556 -23.57 -6.84 9.77
N GLN A 557 -23.17 -8.11 9.85
CA GLN A 557 -23.51 -9.08 8.80
C GLN A 557 -25.01 -9.41 8.81
N ASP A 558 -25.63 -9.45 10.00
CA ASP A 558 -27.04 -9.75 10.19
C ASP A 558 -27.89 -8.49 10.00
N THR A 559 -28.90 -8.54 9.13
CA THR A 559 -29.79 -7.40 8.84
C THR A 559 -30.87 -7.20 9.91
N THR A 560 -30.99 -8.13 10.85
CA THR A 560 -31.99 -8.06 11.95
C THR A 560 -31.51 -7.22 13.14
N GLU A 561 -30.21 -6.95 13.25
CA GLU A 561 -29.66 -6.07 14.29
C GLU A 561 -29.86 -4.60 13.92
N HIS A 562 -30.41 -3.83 14.87
CA HIS A 562 -30.65 -2.41 14.67
C HIS A 562 -29.34 -1.63 14.85
N GLY A 563 -28.92 -0.95 13.79
CA GLY A 563 -27.78 -0.04 13.84
C GLY A 563 -28.04 1.15 14.77
N TYR A 564 -26.99 1.62 15.44
CA TYR A 564 -27.00 2.83 16.23
C TYR A 564 -26.25 3.94 15.49
N SER A 565 -26.97 4.98 15.06
CA SER A 565 -26.39 6.19 14.47
C SER A 565 -26.36 7.34 15.47
N SER A 566 -25.19 7.82 15.87
CA SER A 566 -25.08 9.06 16.64
C SER A 566 -25.09 10.28 15.73
N LYS A 567 -26.01 11.23 15.96
CA LYS A 567 -26.05 12.51 15.23
C LYS A 567 -24.84 13.42 15.48
N SER A 568 -24.07 13.17 16.54
CA SER A 568 -22.87 13.94 16.92
C SER A 568 -21.56 13.30 16.44
N TYR A 569 -21.62 12.22 15.66
CA TYR A 569 -20.45 11.55 15.12
C TYR A 569 -19.80 12.35 13.99
N ASP A 570 -18.49 12.49 14.03
CA ASP A 570 -17.68 13.08 12.95
C ASP A 570 -16.96 11.97 12.19
N ASN A 571 -17.36 11.75 10.93
CA ASN A 571 -16.78 10.72 10.06
C ASN A 571 -15.31 10.96 9.71
N LYS A 572 -14.77 12.17 9.91
CA LYS A 572 -13.34 12.46 9.75
C LYS A 572 -12.49 11.77 10.83
N ARG A 573 -13.12 11.26 11.89
CA ARG A 573 -12.46 10.54 12.98
C ARG A 573 -12.41 9.03 12.75
N THR A 574 -12.95 8.51 11.65
CA THR A 574 -12.88 7.09 11.31
C THR A 574 -11.45 6.70 10.94
N ILE A 575 -10.86 5.79 11.70
CA ILE A 575 -9.53 5.21 11.43
C ILE A 575 -9.68 3.88 10.69
N TYR A 576 -10.56 3.02 11.19
CA TYR A 576 -10.76 1.67 10.66
C TYR A 576 -12.22 1.42 10.30
N ARG A 577 -12.43 0.47 9.40
CA ARG A 577 -13.76 -0.07 9.09
C ARG A 577 -13.70 -1.59 9.31
N GLY A 578 -14.73 -2.16 9.92
CA GLY A 578 -14.81 -3.59 10.19
C GLY A 578 -16.19 -4.19 9.94
N LEU A 579 -16.24 -5.51 9.83
CA LEU A 579 -17.46 -6.31 9.78
C LEU A 579 -17.57 -7.11 11.08
N GLN A 580 -18.71 -7.01 11.76
CA GLN A 580 -19.03 -7.87 12.89
C GLN A 580 -19.72 -9.13 12.35
N ILE A 581 -19.00 -10.24 12.44
CA ILE A 581 -19.46 -11.58 12.07
C ILE A 581 -20.09 -12.21 13.31
N LYS A 582 -21.21 -12.91 13.11
CA LYS A 582 -21.87 -13.65 14.19
C LYS A 582 -21.02 -14.85 14.57
N GLU A 583 -20.75 -15.02 15.86
CA GLU A 583 -20.12 -16.26 16.33
C GLU A 583 -20.99 -17.47 15.93
N PRO A 584 -20.37 -18.56 15.44
CA PRO A 584 -21.11 -19.77 15.14
C PRO A 584 -21.77 -20.29 16.42
N LYS A 585 -23.02 -20.71 16.32
CA LYS A 585 -23.70 -21.37 17.44
C LYS A 585 -23.27 -22.82 17.50
N LEU A 586 -22.82 -23.24 18.68
CA LEU A 586 -22.51 -24.62 18.98
C LEU A 586 -23.79 -25.34 19.43
N GLU A 587 -23.87 -26.62 19.10
CA GLU A 587 -24.99 -27.49 19.44
C GLU A 587 -24.72 -28.23 20.75
N PHE A 588 -25.71 -28.25 21.63
CA PHE A 588 -25.69 -28.94 22.92
C PHE A 588 -26.95 -29.80 23.05
N VAL A 589 -26.82 -30.95 23.71
CA VAL A 589 -27.99 -31.78 24.04
C VAL A 589 -28.80 -31.06 25.11
N ASN A 590 -30.00 -30.65 24.72
CA ASN A 590 -30.91 -29.94 25.60
C ASN A 590 -31.45 -30.89 26.66
N THR A 591 -31.21 -30.54 27.92
CA THR A 591 -31.59 -31.30 29.10
C THR A 591 -33.08 -31.21 29.43
N PHE A 592 -33.83 -30.28 28.82
CA PHE A 592 -35.23 -30.00 29.16
C PHE A 592 -36.22 -30.20 28.00
N ALA A 593 -35.74 -30.35 26.76
CA ALA A 593 -36.60 -30.51 25.59
C ALA A 593 -35.93 -31.37 24.52
N ASP A 594 -36.72 -32.08 23.73
CA ASP A 594 -36.27 -32.91 22.60
C ASP A 594 -35.97 -32.05 21.36
N ARG A 595 -35.08 -31.07 21.53
CA ARG A 595 -34.53 -30.23 20.45
C ARG A 595 -33.16 -29.72 20.88
N PRO A 596 -32.20 -29.60 19.97
CA PRO A 596 -30.87 -29.12 20.32
C PRO A 596 -30.91 -27.69 20.90
N PHE A 597 -30.04 -27.44 21.88
CA PHE A 597 -29.80 -26.10 22.38
C PHE A 597 -28.61 -25.50 21.64
N LEU A 598 -28.76 -24.27 21.17
CA LEU A 598 -27.75 -23.57 20.37
C LEU A 598 -27.19 -22.37 21.14
N ASP A 599 -25.90 -22.37 21.41
CA ASP A 599 -25.22 -21.28 22.11
C ASP A 599 -23.85 -20.97 21.48
N SER A 600 -23.48 -19.70 21.35
CA SER A 600 -22.15 -19.32 20.86
C SER A 600 -21.06 -19.43 21.93
N ASN A 601 -21.43 -19.48 23.21
CA ASN A 601 -20.48 -19.60 24.31
C ASN A 601 -20.40 -21.06 24.80
N PRO A 602 -19.26 -21.75 24.60
CA PRO A 602 -19.10 -23.15 25.00
C PRO A 602 -19.36 -23.41 26.48
N MET A 603 -18.87 -22.53 27.37
CA MET A 603 -18.99 -22.70 28.81
C MET A 603 -20.42 -22.50 29.30
N ARG A 604 -21.15 -21.54 28.73
CA ARG A 604 -22.57 -21.33 29.03
C ARG A 604 -23.42 -22.49 28.53
N GLY A 605 -23.12 -23.01 27.34
CA GLY A 605 -23.74 -24.22 26.80
C GLY A 605 -23.57 -25.42 27.74
N LEU A 606 -22.33 -25.74 28.11
CA LEU A 606 -22.00 -26.87 29.01
C LEU A 606 -22.50 -26.69 30.45
N SER A 607 -22.61 -25.46 30.94
CA SER A 607 -23.13 -25.21 32.30
C SER A 607 -24.63 -25.49 32.39
N ASN A 608 -25.36 -25.37 31.28
CA ASN A 608 -26.83 -25.51 31.26
C ASN A 608 -27.29 -26.83 30.60
N HIS A 609 -26.45 -27.43 29.76
CA HIS A 609 -26.77 -28.54 28.87
C HIS A 609 -25.58 -29.50 28.72
N ARG A 610 -25.73 -30.59 27.96
CA ARG A 610 -24.68 -31.60 27.78
C ARG A 610 -23.98 -31.49 26.43
N PRO A 611 -22.76 -32.04 26.29
CA PRO A 611 -22.08 -32.15 24.99
C PRO A 611 -22.95 -32.82 23.93
N TYR A 612 -22.81 -32.44 22.67
CA TYR A 612 -23.56 -33.05 21.56
C TYR A 612 -23.32 -34.57 21.43
N ASP A 613 -22.13 -35.03 21.81
CA ASP A 613 -21.64 -36.41 21.71
C ASP A 613 -21.83 -37.23 23.00
N SER A 614 -22.65 -36.75 23.94
CA SER A 614 -22.84 -37.37 25.26
C SER A 614 -24.05 -38.31 25.39
#